data_AF-A0A1G2VZK8-F1
#
_entry.id   AF-A0A1G2VZK8-F1
#
_cell.length_a   1.000
_cell.length_b   1.000
_cell.length_c   1.000
_cell.angle_alpha   90.00
_cell.angle_beta   90.00
_cell.angle_gamma   90.00
#
_symmetry.space_group_name_H-M   'P 1'
#
loop_
_entity.id
_entity.type
_entity.pdbx_description
1 polymer ?
#
loop_
_entity_poly.entity_id
_entity_poly.type
_entity_poly.pdbx_seq_one_letter_code
_entity_poly.pdbx_strand_id
1 'polypeptide(L)'
;MRSQPAPLVVEWFARQTAVTFYVTAITQSEILLGIALLPGGKRRDALADAAEKMFREDFFGNCLPFDESCTNLYAHVVANRRRSGFSITTEDAQIAAIALNLKLPLATRNTKDFLHIVGLTLYNPWTQP
;
A
#
# COMPACT_ATOMS: atom_id res chain seq x y z
N MET A 1 4.82 13.85 2.99
CA MET A 1 5.40 13.19 1.81
C MET A 1 6.82 13.68 1.52
N ARG A 2 7.73 12.76 1.19
CA ARG A 2 9.10 13.08 0.73
C ARG A 2 9.05 13.53 -0.73
N SER A 3 9.95 14.44 -1.11
CA SER A 3 10.05 15.00 -2.46
C SER A 3 10.78 14.10 -3.45
N GLN A 4 11.61 13.17 -2.97
CA GLN A 4 12.34 12.22 -3.81
C GLN A 4 12.12 10.77 -3.34
N PRO A 5 11.85 9.85 -4.28
CA PRO A 5 11.77 8.42 -3.98
C PRO A 5 13.15 7.86 -3.59
N ALA A 6 13.17 6.75 -2.87
CA ALA A 6 14.43 6.09 -2.53
C ALA A 6 15.00 5.37 -3.77
N PRO A 7 16.28 5.58 -4.15
CA PRO A 7 16.85 5.01 -5.37
C PRO A 7 16.71 3.50 -5.48
N LEU A 8 16.95 2.76 -4.40
CA LEU A 8 16.80 1.30 -4.34
C LEU A 8 15.40 0.82 -4.72
N VAL A 9 14.36 1.58 -4.33
CA VAL A 9 12.97 1.23 -4.65
C VAL A 9 12.67 1.50 -6.12
N VAL A 10 13.21 2.59 -6.67
CA VAL A 10 13.09 2.92 -8.09
C VAL A 10 13.76 1.83 -8.93
N GLU A 11 14.97 1.41 -8.55
CA GLU A 11 15.68 0.32 -9.22
C GLU A 11 14.93 -1.02 -9.10
N TRP A 12 14.42 -1.34 -7.91
CA TRP A 12 13.62 -2.54 -7.70
C TRP A 12 12.35 -2.54 -8.56
N PHE A 13 11.65 -1.40 -8.66
CA PHE A 13 10.48 -1.25 -9.52
C PHE A 13 10.85 -1.39 -11.00
N ALA A 14 11.97 -0.81 -11.44
CA ALA A 14 12.43 -0.87 -12.83
C ALA A 14 12.84 -2.29 -13.29
N ARG A 15 13.29 -3.15 -12.37
CA ARG A 15 13.65 -4.55 -12.67
C ARG A 15 12.43 -5.44 -12.93
N GLN A 16 11.25 -5.00 -12.52
CA GLN A 16 10.00 -5.73 -12.54
C GLN A 16 9.25 -5.50 -13.86
N THR A 17 9.85 -5.92 -14.97
CA THR A 17 9.39 -5.61 -16.33
C THR A 17 8.18 -6.42 -16.82
N ALA A 18 7.87 -7.55 -16.17
CA ALA A 18 6.80 -8.47 -16.57
C ALA A 18 5.69 -8.64 -15.50
N VAL A 19 5.63 -7.75 -14.51
CA VAL A 19 4.63 -7.80 -13.44
C VAL A 19 3.74 -6.57 -13.47
N THR A 20 2.46 -6.77 -13.17
CA THR A 20 1.51 -5.69 -12.98
C THR A 20 1.57 -5.23 -11.53
N PHE A 21 1.73 -3.93 -11.33
CA PHE A 21 1.63 -3.32 -10.01
C PHE A 21 0.21 -2.87 -9.72
N TYR A 22 -0.17 -3.03 -8.46
CA TYR A 22 -1.45 -2.58 -7.94
C TYR A 22 -1.22 -1.66 -6.74
N VAL A 23 -2.18 -0.78 -6.50
CA VAL A 23 -2.24 0.05 -5.30
C VAL A 23 -3.59 -0.15 -4.64
N THR A 24 -3.66 -0.17 -3.31
CA THR A 24 -4.98 -0.24 -2.65
C THR A 24 -5.64 1.13 -2.64
N ALA A 25 -6.97 1.16 -2.63
CA ALA A 25 -7.73 2.39 -2.41
C ALA A 25 -7.41 3.03 -1.04
N ILE A 26 -7.00 2.22 -0.05
CA ILE A 26 -6.53 2.68 1.25
C ILE A 26 -5.25 3.50 1.09
N THR A 27 -4.23 2.95 0.42
CA THR A 27 -2.97 3.66 0.14
C THR A 27 -3.20 4.92 -0.71
N GLN A 28 -4.10 4.86 -1.70
CA GLN A 28 -4.50 6.05 -2.44
C GLN A 28 -5.10 7.12 -1.52
N SER A 29 -6.00 6.75 -0.61
CA SER A 29 -6.61 7.67 0.34
C SER A 29 -5.58 8.32 1.28
N GLU A 30 -4.59 7.56 1.77
CA GLU A 30 -3.51 8.07 2.60
C GLU A 30 -2.64 9.09 1.86
N ILE A 31 -2.36 8.83 0.57
CA ILE A 31 -1.63 9.74 -0.30
C ILE A 31 -2.40 11.06 -0.46
N LEU A 32 -3.68 10.97 -0.81
CA LEU A 32 -4.53 12.14 -1.01
C LEU A 32 -4.72 12.94 0.29
N LEU A 33 -4.91 12.27 1.42
CA LEU A 33 -4.97 12.91 2.74
C LEU A 33 -3.67 13.66 3.06
N GLY A 34 -2.53 13.00 2.84
CA GLY A 34 -1.22 13.60 3.07
C GLY A 34 -0.96 14.86 2.23
N ILE A 35 -1.53 14.93 1.04
CA ILE A 35 -1.49 16.13 0.17
C ILE A 35 -2.46 17.20 0.68
N ALA A 36 -3.71 16.82 1.01
CA ALA A 36 -4.75 17.73 1.48
C ALA A 36 -4.37 18.45 2.78
N LEU A 37 -3.58 17.80 3.65
CA LEU A 37 -3.08 18.38 4.90
C LEU A 37 -1.92 19.38 4.72
N LEU A 38 -1.34 19.50 3.52
CA LEU A 38 -0.28 20.49 3.27
C LEU A 38 -0.85 21.90 3.20
N PRO A 39 -0.13 22.91 3.71
CA PRO A 39 -0.46 24.32 3.45
C PRO A 39 -0.56 24.58 1.94
N GLY A 40 -1.46 25.50 1.55
CA GLY A 40 -1.59 25.90 0.17
C GLY A 40 -0.30 26.45 -0.43
N GLY A 41 -0.02 26.11 -1.69
CA GLY A 41 1.13 26.61 -2.44
C GLY A 41 1.76 25.56 -3.35
N LYS A 42 2.81 25.98 -4.07
CA LYS A 42 3.45 25.23 -5.16
C LYS A 42 3.76 23.77 -4.84
N ARG A 43 4.21 23.48 -3.62
CA ARG A 43 4.54 22.10 -3.20
C ARG A 43 3.31 21.20 -3.14
N ARG A 44 2.20 21.70 -2.59
CA ARG A 44 0.95 20.94 -2.50
C ARG A 44 0.42 20.67 -3.90
N ASP A 45 0.36 21.70 -4.73
CA ASP A 45 -0.22 21.62 -6.07
C ASP A 45 0.62 20.67 -6.95
N ALA A 46 1.95 20.76 -6.91
CA ALA A 46 2.83 19.84 -7.64
C ALA A 46 2.69 18.37 -7.19
N LEU A 47 2.46 18.12 -5.89
CA LEU A 47 2.22 16.75 -5.41
C LEU A 47 0.83 16.25 -5.79
N ALA A 48 -0.18 17.12 -5.80
CA ALA A 48 -1.53 16.80 -6.24
C ALA A 48 -1.53 16.38 -7.72
N ASP A 49 -0.91 17.18 -8.58
CA ASP A 49 -0.79 16.89 -10.02
C ASP A 49 -0.05 15.57 -10.26
N ALA A 50 1.06 15.33 -9.55
CA ALA A 50 1.82 14.10 -9.66
C ALA A 50 1.03 12.87 -9.21
N ALA A 51 0.27 12.98 -8.11
CA ALA A 51 -0.58 11.90 -7.62
C ALA A 51 -1.74 11.61 -8.57
N GLU A 52 -2.41 12.65 -9.09
CA GLU A 52 -3.49 12.48 -10.07
C GLU A 52 -2.97 11.77 -11.32
N LYS A 53 -1.82 12.19 -11.85
CA LYS A 53 -1.18 11.55 -13.00
C LYS A 53 -0.89 10.07 -12.72
N MET A 54 -0.23 9.78 -11.61
CA MET A 54 0.11 8.40 -11.21
C MET A 54 -1.14 7.51 -11.11
N PHE A 55 -2.24 8.00 -10.54
CA PHE A 55 -3.45 7.18 -10.41
C PHE A 55 -4.27 7.06 -11.69
N ARG A 56 -4.31 8.10 -12.54
CA ARG A 56 -5.07 8.09 -13.80
C ARG A 56 -4.33 7.44 -14.96
N GLU A 57 -3.00 7.42 -14.94
CA GLU A 57 -2.19 6.88 -16.02
C GLU A 57 -1.55 5.55 -15.60
N ASP A 58 -0.73 5.54 -14.55
CA ASP A 58 0.09 4.37 -14.18
C ASP A 58 -0.73 3.26 -13.46
N PHE A 59 -1.71 3.66 -12.65
CA PHE A 59 -2.56 2.73 -11.88
C PHE A 59 -4.03 2.71 -12.32
N PHE A 60 -4.32 3.17 -13.54
CA PHE A 60 -5.68 3.14 -14.06
C PHE A 60 -6.22 1.70 -14.10
N GLY A 61 -7.34 1.45 -13.42
CA GLY A 61 -7.91 0.11 -13.28
C GLY A 61 -7.16 -0.83 -12.32
N ASN A 62 -6.02 -0.42 -11.79
CA ASN A 62 -5.18 -1.20 -10.86
C ASN A 62 -5.26 -0.68 -9.40
N CYS A 63 -6.27 0.14 -9.10
CA CYS A 63 -6.59 0.55 -7.75
C CYS A 63 -7.58 -0.42 -7.12
N LEU A 64 -7.12 -1.20 -6.13
CA LEU A 64 -7.86 -2.31 -5.53
C LEU A 64 -8.74 -1.82 -4.37
N PRO A 65 -10.08 -2.00 -4.43
CA PRO A 65 -10.98 -1.55 -3.38
C PRO A 65 -10.93 -2.47 -2.15
N PHE A 66 -11.30 -1.93 -0.99
CA PHE A 66 -11.77 -2.74 0.13
C PHE A 66 -13.28 -2.92 -0.01
N ASP A 67 -13.72 -4.08 -0.49
CA ASP A 67 -15.13 -4.41 -0.69
C ASP A 67 -15.61 -5.55 0.24
N GLU A 68 -16.85 -5.99 0.05
CA GLU A 68 -17.46 -7.06 0.87
C GLU A 68 -16.63 -8.34 0.88
N SER A 69 -15.95 -8.67 -0.24
CA SER A 69 -15.12 -9.88 -0.34
C SER A 69 -13.92 -9.87 0.61
N CYS A 70 -13.46 -8.68 1.02
CA CYS A 70 -12.33 -8.51 1.93
C CYS A 70 -12.71 -8.62 3.41
N THR A 71 -14.00 -8.52 3.76
CA THR A 71 -14.47 -8.32 5.14
C THR A 71 -14.15 -9.49 6.08
N ASN A 72 -14.33 -10.73 5.62
CA ASN A 72 -13.99 -11.93 6.40
C ASN A 72 -12.48 -12.01 6.66
N LEU A 73 -11.66 -11.76 5.63
CA LEU A 73 -10.20 -11.77 5.77
C LEU A 73 -9.73 -10.68 6.72
N TYR A 74 -10.29 -9.47 6.63
CA TYR A 74 -10.04 -8.40 7.59
C TYR A 74 -10.32 -8.83 9.03
N ALA A 75 -11.52 -9.39 9.29
CA ALA A 75 -11.89 -9.84 10.63
C ALA A 75 -10.93 -10.90 11.16
N HIS A 76 -10.53 -11.86 10.32
CA HIS A 76 -9.55 -12.88 10.68
C HIS A 76 -8.16 -12.30 10.97
N VAL A 77 -7.67 -11.38 10.14
CA VAL A 77 -6.38 -10.70 10.34
C VAL A 77 -6.36 -9.98 11.69
N VAL A 78 -7.37 -9.14 11.96
CA VAL A 78 -7.44 -8.36 13.20
C VAL A 78 -7.56 -9.28 14.41
N ALA A 79 -8.44 -10.29 14.37
CA ALA A 79 -8.64 -11.22 15.48
C ALA A 79 -7.37 -12.03 15.79
N ASN A 80 -6.68 -12.54 14.76
CA ASN A 80 -5.45 -13.30 14.91
C ASN A 80 -4.31 -12.43 15.45
N ARG A 81 -4.12 -11.21 14.91
CA ARG A 81 -3.12 -10.25 15.42
C ARG A 81 -3.33 -9.98 16.91
N ARG A 82 -4.57 -9.65 17.31
CA ARG A 82 -4.93 -9.38 18.70
C ARG A 82 -4.69 -10.58 19.62
N ARG A 83 -5.13 -11.79 19.22
CA ARG A 83 -4.91 -13.01 20.01
C ARG A 83 -3.43 -13.34 20.19
N SER A 84 -2.62 -13.02 19.18
CA SER A 84 -1.16 -13.22 19.22
C SER A 84 -0.40 -12.06 19.88
N GLY A 85 -1.09 -11.09 20.49
CA GLY A 85 -0.47 -9.97 21.21
C GLY A 85 0.14 -8.89 20.32
N PHE A 86 -0.21 -8.85 19.03
CA PHE A 86 0.30 -7.84 18.10
C PHE A 86 -0.77 -6.79 17.74
N SER A 87 -0.36 -5.52 17.68
CA SER A 87 -1.21 -4.40 17.25
C SER A 87 -1.25 -4.28 15.73
N ILE A 88 -2.41 -4.04 15.13
CA ILE A 88 -2.53 -3.66 13.71
C ILE A 88 -3.49 -2.49 13.58
N THR A 89 -3.17 -1.54 12.70
CA THR A 89 -4.07 -0.43 12.38
C THR A 89 -5.25 -0.94 11.55
N THR A 90 -6.30 -0.14 11.44
CA THR A 90 -7.46 -0.50 10.59
C THR A 90 -7.03 -0.52 9.13
N GLU A 91 -6.23 0.46 8.74
CA GLU A 91 -5.72 0.68 7.38
C GLU A 91 -4.81 -0.48 6.95
N ASP A 92 -3.84 -0.87 7.78
CA ASP A 92 -2.95 -2.01 7.49
C ASP A 92 -3.75 -3.32 7.41
N ALA A 93 -4.75 -3.50 8.28
CA ALA A 93 -5.60 -4.69 8.23
C ALA A 93 -6.45 -4.74 6.96
N GLN A 94 -6.95 -3.59 6.46
CA GLN A 94 -7.65 -3.50 5.18
C GLN A 94 -6.70 -3.81 4.01
N ILE A 95 -5.50 -3.24 4.01
CA ILE A 95 -4.47 -3.52 2.98
C ILE A 95 -4.12 -5.01 2.96
N ALA A 96 -3.89 -5.62 4.12
CA ALA A 96 -3.61 -7.05 4.25
C ALA A 96 -4.77 -7.90 3.73
N ALA A 97 -6.02 -7.53 4.05
CA ALA A 97 -7.20 -8.24 3.59
C ALA A 97 -7.35 -8.21 2.07
N ILE A 98 -7.12 -7.06 1.43
CA ILE A 98 -7.13 -6.93 -0.04
C ILE A 98 -6.07 -7.84 -0.66
N ALA A 99 -4.83 -7.78 -0.15
CA ALA A 99 -3.73 -8.58 -0.66
C ALA A 99 -3.99 -10.08 -0.53
N LEU A 100 -4.52 -10.52 0.63
CA LEU A 100 -4.91 -11.92 0.86
C LEU A 100 -6.04 -12.37 -0.07
N ASN A 101 -7.07 -11.54 -0.26
CA ASN A 101 -8.23 -11.87 -1.08
C ASN A 101 -7.83 -12.15 -2.53
N LEU A 102 -6.93 -11.31 -3.06
CA LEU A 102 -6.44 -11.40 -4.43
C LEU A 102 -5.18 -12.27 -4.58
N LYS A 103 -4.70 -12.86 -3.48
CA LYS A 103 -3.47 -13.66 -3.42
C LYS A 103 -2.25 -12.92 -3.98
N LEU A 104 -2.20 -11.61 -3.77
CA LEU A 104 -1.11 -10.76 -4.21
C LEU A 104 -0.08 -10.60 -3.08
N PRO A 105 1.22 -10.56 -3.41
CA PRO A 105 2.23 -10.19 -2.43
C PRO A 105 2.15 -8.69 -2.11
N LEU A 106 2.50 -8.33 -0.87
CA LEU A 106 2.53 -6.94 -0.41
C LEU A 106 3.96 -6.41 -0.38
N ALA A 107 4.24 -5.41 -1.21
CA ALA A 107 5.48 -4.64 -1.15
C ALA A 107 5.37 -3.53 -0.09
N THR A 108 6.15 -3.59 0.98
CA THR A 108 6.12 -2.59 2.04
C THR A 108 7.48 -2.44 2.73
N ARG A 109 7.78 -1.22 3.15
CA ARG A 109 8.94 -0.95 4.02
C ARG A 109 8.68 -1.43 5.46
N ASN A 110 7.43 -1.38 5.91
CA ASN A 110 7.04 -1.64 7.30
C ASN A 110 6.64 -3.11 7.51
N THR A 111 7.51 -4.04 7.12
CA THR A 111 7.19 -5.48 7.17
C THR A 111 6.74 -5.96 8.54
N LYS A 112 7.28 -5.38 9.62
CA LYS A 112 6.93 -5.70 11.02
C LYS A 112 5.44 -5.64 11.34
N ASP A 113 4.70 -4.73 10.68
CA ASP A 113 3.27 -4.52 10.96
C ASP A 113 2.42 -5.63 10.33
N PHE A 114 3.00 -6.35 9.37
CA PHE A 114 2.37 -7.44 8.62
C PHE A 114 2.97 -8.81 8.93
N LEU A 115 4.02 -8.89 9.76
CA LEU A 115 4.60 -10.15 10.19
C LEU A 115 3.55 -11.02 10.90
N HIS A 116 3.68 -12.33 10.68
CA HIS A 116 2.80 -13.37 11.24
C HIS A 116 1.35 -13.34 10.74
N ILE A 117 1.03 -12.55 9.70
CA ILE A 117 -0.23 -12.69 8.98
C ILE A 117 -0.13 -13.91 8.05
N VAL A 118 -0.87 -14.96 8.39
CA VAL A 118 -0.85 -16.23 7.65
C VAL A 118 -1.33 -16.01 6.21
N GLY A 119 -0.56 -16.50 5.23
CA GLY A 119 -0.89 -16.43 3.81
C GLY A 119 -0.47 -15.11 3.12
N LEU A 120 0.04 -14.13 3.86
CA LEU A 120 0.51 -12.87 3.29
C LEU A 120 2.01 -12.93 2.97
N THR A 121 2.35 -12.85 1.69
CA THR A 121 3.75 -12.74 1.23
C THR A 121 4.19 -11.29 1.27
N LEU A 122 5.35 -11.02 1.88
CA LEU A 122 5.91 -9.68 2.00
C LEU A 122 7.17 -9.53 1.15
N TYR A 123 7.28 -8.43 0.41
CA TYR A 123 8.52 -7.96 -0.18
C TYR A 123 8.91 -6.62 0.44
N ASN A 124 10.19 -6.44 0.74
CA ASN A 124 10.72 -5.16 1.17
C ASN A 124 11.69 -4.59 0.12
N PRO A 125 11.23 -3.70 -0.78
CA PRO A 125 12.06 -3.10 -1.82
C PRO A 125 13.28 -2.30 -1.31
N TRP A 126 13.34 -1.99 -0.01
CA TRP A 126 14.48 -1.28 0.60
C TRP A 126 15.61 -2.23 1.02
N THR A 127 15.35 -3.53 1.13
CA THR A 127 16.33 -4.50 1.66
C THR A 127 16.45 -5.77 0.83
N GLN A 128 15.46 -6.06 -0.03
CA GLN A 128 15.41 -7.23 -0.88
C GLN A 128 15.29 -6.75 -2.34
N PRO A 129 16.40 -6.75 -3.11
CA PRO A 129 16.41 -6.34 -4.51
C PRO A 129 15.74 -7.35 -5.44
#